data_AF-W4GB87-F1
#
_entry.id   AF-W4GB87-F1
#
_cell.length_a   1.000
_cell.length_b   1.000
_cell.length_c   1.000
_cell.angle_alpha   90.00
_cell.angle_beta   90.00
_cell.angle_gamma   90.00
#
_symmetry.space_group_name_H-M   'P 1'
#
loop_
_entity.id
_entity.type
_entity.pdbx_description
1 polymer ?
#
loop_
_entity_poly.entity_id
_entity_poly.type
_entity_poly.pdbx_seq_one_letter_code
_entity_poly.pdbx_strand_id
1 'polypeptide(L)'
;MCRMTVYKGLGLDQSILLADLIVKPKHSIIHQSYDCHERFHNTGLPSQLNADGFGIGWYAEKLYSAKTRDELLFSPKRRVSDSFDGVVIPRNKEYETPCVFTSISPAWNNRNLVQLADKVSSPLFFAHVRAASIGSLTSETNCHPFTFDKYLFMHNGGVSDFHKIKRKLIDRLSDVAYKMIRGSTDSEHCFALFLTHLEELGSLDQEFSGKDMRHALGTTIRTLNHLCHAAGITEPSLLNFAVTDGDTLVAYVRTCVLLPSFLHVP
;
A
#
# COMPACT_ATOMS: atom_id res chain seq x y z
N MET A 1 16.18 -4.92 0.91
CA MET A 1 15.09 -3.95 0.74
C MET A 1 14.34 -4.30 -0.53
N CYS A 2 13.02 -4.26 -0.45
CA CYS A 2 12.08 -4.57 -1.51
C CYS A 2 12.09 -3.50 -2.62
N ARG A 3 11.15 -3.59 -3.57
CA ARG A 3 10.75 -2.46 -4.43
C ARG A 3 9.25 -2.28 -4.42
N MET A 4 8.83 -1.03 -4.59
CA MET A 4 7.42 -0.68 -4.72
C MET A 4 7.22 0.35 -5.81
N THR A 5 6.04 0.35 -6.41
CA THR A 5 5.59 1.32 -7.40
C THR A 5 4.15 1.67 -7.07
N VAL A 6 3.82 2.95 -7.21
CA VAL A 6 2.46 3.45 -7.03
C VAL A 6 2.08 4.23 -8.28
N TYR A 7 0.86 4.02 -8.73
CA TYR A 7 0.20 4.87 -9.71
C TYR A 7 -1.05 5.47 -9.10
N LYS A 8 -1.29 6.76 -9.39
CA LYS A 8 -2.51 7.48 -9.08
C LYS A 8 -2.79 8.50 -10.18
N GLY A 9 -3.88 8.31 -10.90
CA GLY A 9 -4.47 9.31 -11.79
C GLY A 9 -5.30 10.35 -11.03
N LEU A 10 -5.72 11.39 -11.75
CA LEU A 10 -6.65 12.40 -11.23
C LEU A 10 -8.13 11.95 -11.31
N GLY A 11 -8.42 10.90 -12.08
CA GLY A 11 -9.75 10.37 -12.32
C GLY A 11 -9.72 9.07 -13.13
N LEU A 12 -10.91 8.53 -13.44
CA LEU A 12 -11.05 7.25 -14.16
C LEU A 12 -10.64 7.32 -15.62
N ASP A 13 -10.84 8.48 -16.22
CA ASP A 13 -10.38 8.84 -17.55
C ASP A 13 -8.85 8.74 -17.69
N GLN A 14 -8.13 8.80 -16.56
CA GLN A 14 -6.68 8.61 -16.51
C GLN A 14 -6.27 7.20 -16.11
N SER A 15 -7.18 6.22 -16.10
CA SER A 15 -6.79 4.83 -15.84
C SER A 15 -5.79 4.33 -16.88
N ILE A 16 -4.71 3.70 -16.42
CA ILE A 16 -3.72 3.05 -17.29
C ILE A 16 -3.77 1.54 -17.10
N LEU A 17 -3.33 0.80 -18.12
CA LEU A 17 -3.09 -0.63 -17.95
C LEU A 17 -1.97 -0.84 -16.95
N LEU A 18 -2.14 -1.82 -16.06
CA LEU A 18 -1.07 -2.20 -15.13
C LEU A 18 0.22 -2.51 -15.89
N ALA A 19 0.13 -3.20 -17.02
CA ALA A 19 1.29 -3.56 -17.84
C ALA A 19 2.11 -2.35 -18.32
N ASP A 20 1.50 -1.20 -18.52
CA ASP A 20 2.18 0.02 -19.00
C ASP A 20 3.14 0.59 -17.96
N LEU A 21 3.00 0.20 -16.69
CA LEU A 21 3.89 0.61 -15.61
C LEU A 21 4.68 -0.55 -15.01
N ILE A 22 4.05 -1.71 -14.80
CA ILE A 22 4.65 -2.80 -14.02
C ILE A 22 5.36 -3.86 -14.87
N VAL A 23 5.06 -3.95 -16.17
CA VAL A 23 5.62 -4.96 -17.09
C VAL A 23 6.51 -4.32 -18.15
N LYS A 24 5.92 -3.50 -19.03
CA LYS A 24 6.51 -3.03 -20.29
C LYS A 24 7.70 -2.09 -20.16
N PRO A 25 7.78 -1.17 -19.17
CA PRO A 25 8.93 -0.29 -19.05
C PRO A 25 10.24 -1.05 -18.90
N LYS A 26 11.31 -0.55 -19.52
CA LYS A 26 12.66 -1.16 -19.44
C LYS A 26 13.13 -1.39 -18.00
N HIS A 27 12.76 -0.49 -17.10
CA HIS A 27 13.07 -0.57 -15.66
C HIS A 27 11.80 -0.75 -14.81
N SER A 28 10.84 -1.54 -15.32
CA SER A 28 9.60 -1.86 -14.62
C SER A 28 9.84 -2.54 -13.27
N ILE A 29 8.82 -2.56 -12.41
CA ILE A 29 8.95 -3.25 -11.12
C ILE A 29 9.22 -4.75 -11.27
N ILE A 30 8.72 -5.38 -12.35
CA ILE A 30 9.08 -6.76 -12.69
C ILE A 30 10.55 -6.85 -13.07
N HIS A 31 11.09 -5.93 -13.86
CA HIS A 31 12.54 -5.93 -14.15
C HIS A 31 13.38 -5.76 -12.87
N GLN A 32 12.98 -4.83 -12.00
CA GLN A 32 13.61 -4.60 -10.71
C GLN A 32 13.48 -5.79 -9.73
N SER A 33 12.67 -6.79 -10.03
CA SER A 33 12.59 -8.00 -9.21
C SER A 33 13.80 -8.91 -9.37
N TYR A 34 14.53 -8.82 -10.49
CA TYR A 34 15.76 -9.61 -10.72
C TYR A 34 16.98 -8.77 -11.13
N ASP A 35 16.80 -7.51 -11.54
CA ASP A 35 17.89 -6.58 -11.82
C ASP A 35 17.64 -5.20 -11.19
N CYS A 36 18.02 -5.08 -9.92
CA CYS A 36 17.78 -3.90 -9.10
C CYS A 36 19.07 -3.12 -8.81
N HIS A 37 19.19 -1.87 -9.27
CA HIS A 37 20.44 -1.10 -9.19
C HIS A 37 20.56 -0.17 -7.98
N GLU A 38 19.45 0.38 -7.48
CA GLU A 38 19.48 1.41 -6.43
C GLU A 38 19.30 0.85 -5.01
N ARG A 39 19.73 -0.39 -4.74
CA ARG A 39 19.48 -1.08 -3.45
C ARG A 39 20.60 -0.78 -2.48
N PHE A 40 20.28 -0.30 -1.28
CA PHE A 40 21.28 -0.21 -0.21
C PHE A 40 21.81 -1.62 0.12
N HIS A 41 23.13 -1.78 0.02
CA HIS A 41 23.84 -3.03 0.26
C HIS A 41 24.33 -3.06 1.71
N ASN A 42 23.62 -3.77 2.60
CA ASN A 42 24.11 -3.95 3.97
C ASN A 42 23.89 -5.37 4.54
N THR A 43 23.57 -6.36 3.70
CA THR A 43 23.12 -7.68 4.19
C THR A 43 23.77 -8.91 3.54
N GLY A 44 24.87 -8.77 2.77
CA GLY A 44 25.58 -9.93 2.17
C GLY A 44 24.76 -10.82 1.23
N LEU A 45 23.50 -10.46 0.92
CA LEU A 45 22.64 -11.11 -0.07
C LEU A 45 23.04 -10.67 -1.49
N PRO A 46 22.81 -11.50 -2.53
CA PRO A 46 22.98 -11.07 -3.92
C PRO A 46 22.27 -9.74 -4.14
N SER A 47 23.02 -8.79 -4.70
CA SER A 47 22.73 -7.35 -4.68
C SER A 47 21.42 -6.94 -5.37
N GLN A 48 20.82 -7.82 -6.17
CA GLN A 48 19.88 -7.43 -7.23
C GLN A 48 18.49 -8.11 -7.18
N LEU A 49 18.25 -9.04 -6.25
CA LEU A 49 17.08 -9.93 -6.31
C LEU A 49 15.98 -9.59 -5.27
N ASN A 50 14.74 -9.50 -5.75
CA ASN A 50 13.48 -9.46 -4.99
C ASN A 50 12.59 -10.62 -5.45
N ALA A 51 12.90 -11.84 -4.99
CA ALA A 51 12.29 -13.09 -5.45
C ALA A 51 11.30 -13.71 -4.47
N ASP A 52 11.13 -13.12 -3.29
CA ASP A 52 10.40 -13.74 -2.16
C ASP A 52 8.89 -13.44 -2.19
N GLY A 53 8.39 -13.18 -3.40
CA GLY A 53 7.01 -12.87 -3.71
C GLY A 53 6.79 -11.49 -4.31
N PHE A 54 5.55 -11.25 -4.72
CA PHE A 54 5.07 -9.96 -5.21
C PHE A 54 3.62 -9.74 -4.77
N GLY A 55 3.14 -8.52 -4.96
CA GLY A 55 1.70 -8.28 -5.00
C GLY A 55 1.33 -7.00 -5.70
N ILE A 56 0.13 -7.02 -6.26
CA ILE A 56 -0.51 -5.89 -6.92
C ILE A 56 -1.85 -5.66 -6.25
N GLY A 57 -2.13 -4.43 -5.84
CA GLY A 57 -3.44 -4.00 -5.35
C GLY A 57 -3.97 -2.88 -6.22
N TRP A 58 -5.22 -2.96 -6.69
CA TRP A 58 -5.80 -1.94 -7.57
C TRP A 58 -7.27 -1.71 -7.27
N TYR A 59 -7.74 -0.50 -7.57
CA TYR A 59 -9.14 -0.14 -7.49
C TYR A 59 -9.76 -0.29 -8.89
N ALA A 60 -10.80 -1.12 -9.02
CA ALA A 60 -11.55 -1.31 -10.27
C ALA A 60 -13.02 -0.92 -10.10
N GLU A 61 -13.61 -0.33 -11.15
CA GLU A 61 -14.98 0.17 -11.10
C GLU A 61 -15.90 -1.01 -10.77
N LYS A 62 -16.83 -0.80 -9.83
CA LYS A 62 -17.75 -1.88 -9.44
C LYS A 62 -18.67 -2.21 -10.61
N LEU A 63 -18.38 -3.30 -11.30
CA LEU A 63 -19.27 -3.85 -12.31
C LEU A 63 -20.45 -4.52 -11.60
N TYR A 64 -21.55 -3.78 -11.42
CA TYR A 64 -22.80 -4.35 -10.92
C TYR A 64 -23.32 -5.40 -11.90
N SER A 65 -23.87 -6.50 -11.38
CA SER A 65 -24.63 -7.44 -12.22
C SER A 65 -25.77 -6.68 -12.92
N ALA A 66 -26.12 -7.09 -14.15
CA ALA A 66 -27.17 -6.42 -14.92
C ALA A 66 -28.48 -6.22 -14.12
N LYS A 67 -28.87 -7.19 -13.29
CA LYS A 67 -30.04 -7.10 -12.38
C LYS A 67 -29.92 -5.98 -11.35
N THR A 68 -28.75 -5.84 -10.74
CA THR A 68 -28.48 -4.81 -9.70
C THR A 68 -28.36 -3.43 -10.33
N ARG A 69 -27.89 -3.36 -11.57
CA ARG A 69 -27.72 -2.11 -12.34
C ARG A 69 -29.07 -1.47 -12.65
N ASP A 70 -30.07 -2.26 -13.03
CA ASP A 70 -31.45 -1.79 -13.22
C ASP A 70 -32.06 -1.30 -11.89
N GLU A 71 -31.97 -2.08 -10.80
CA GLU A 71 -32.49 -1.66 -9.49
C GLU A 71 -31.85 -0.37 -8.94
N LEU A 72 -30.56 -0.13 -9.18
CA LEU A 72 -29.84 1.09 -8.81
C LEU A 72 -30.24 2.31 -9.66
N LEU A 73 -30.48 2.11 -10.96
CA LEU A 73 -30.93 3.17 -11.88
C LEU A 73 -32.37 3.62 -11.59
N PHE A 74 -33.21 2.72 -11.09
CA PHE A 74 -34.62 2.98 -10.76
C PHE A 74 -34.89 3.26 -9.28
N SER A 75 -33.86 3.39 -8.44
CA SER A 75 -34.03 3.72 -7.02
C SER A 75 -34.35 5.22 -6.81
N PRO A 76 -35.46 5.60 -6.14
CA PRO A 76 -35.91 6.99 -6.02
C PRO A 76 -35.01 7.91 -5.17
N LYS A 77 -33.89 7.40 -4.64
CA LYS A 77 -33.05 8.09 -3.65
C LYS A 77 -31.82 8.80 -4.23
N ARG A 78 -31.66 8.90 -5.55
CA ARG A 78 -30.66 9.82 -6.13
C ARG A 78 -31.27 11.20 -6.33
N ARG A 79 -30.88 12.16 -5.47
CA ARG A 79 -30.98 13.59 -5.83
C ARG A 79 -30.12 13.80 -7.06
N VAL A 80 -30.76 14.00 -8.20
CA VAL A 80 -30.14 14.71 -9.32
C VAL A 80 -29.89 16.12 -8.78
N SER A 81 -28.63 16.46 -8.51
CA SER A 81 -28.28 17.86 -8.27
C SER A 81 -28.22 18.53 -9.64
N ASP A 82 -29.18 19.39 -9.91
CA ASP A 82 -29.21 20.25 -11.09
C ASP A 82 -27.88 21.01 -11.22
N SER A 83 -27.30 20.91 -12.41
CA SER A 83 -26.14 21.70 -12.80
C SER A 83 -26.57 23.13 -13.13
N PHE A 84 -25.94 24.13 -12.51
CA PHE A 84 -25.72 25.42 -13.14
C PHE A 84 -24.48 26.07 -12.48
N ASP A 85 -23.52 26.46 -13.33
CA ASP A 85 -22.28 27.20 -13.05
C ASP A 85 -21.23 26.57 -12.11
N GLY A 86 -20.20 25.95 -12.70
CA GLY A 86 -18.89 25.76 -12.05
C GLY A 86 -18.67 24.41 -11.35
N VAL A 87 -18.00 23.51 -12.07
CA VAL A 87 -17.28 22.30 -11.61
C VAL A 87 -17.76 21.70 -10.28
N VAL A 88 -18.78 20.87 -10.38
CA VAL A 88 -19.08 19.84 -9.38
C VAL A 88 -18.44 18.55 -9.89
N ILE A 89 -17.28 18.17 -9.36
CA ILE A 89 -16.76 16.81 -9.54
C ILE A 89 -17.51 15.93 -8.52
N PRO A 90 -18.32 14.95 -8.94
CA PRO A 90 -18.84 13.96 -8.01
C PRO A 90 -17.65 13.19 -7.42
N ARG A 91 -17.52 13.17 -6.07
CA ARG A 91 -16.51 12.33 -5.39
C ARG A 91 -16.81 10.88 -5.70
N ASN A 92 -15.88 10.17 -6.32
CA ASN A 92 -16.17 8.95 -7.04
C ASN A 92 -16.26 7.72 -6.10
N LYS A 93 -17.43 7.48 -5.50
CA LYS A 93 -17.78 6.28 -4.70
C LYS A 93 -17.95 4.99 -5.53
N GLU A 94 -17.33 4.88 -6.70
CA GLU A 94 -17.51 3.74 -7.62
C GLU A 94 -16.68 2.50 -7.24
N TYR A 95 -15.83 2.62 -6.21
CA TYR A 95 -14.89 1.61 -5.71
C TYR A 95 -15.10 1.46 -4.21
N GLU A 96 -15.56 0.30 -3.72
CA GLU A 96 -15.69 0.07 -2.26
C GLU A 96 -14.40 -0.50 -1.68
N THR A 97 -13.78 -1.48 -2.36
CA THR A 97 -12.60 -2.18 -1.85
C THR A 97 -11.63 -2.51 -2.99
N PRO A 98 -10.31 -2.45 -2.76
CA PRO A 98 -9.32 -2.83 -3.74
C PRO A 98 -9.33 -4.34 -4.01
N CYS A 99 -9.02 -4.73 -5.23
CA CYS A 99 -8.62 -6.09 -5.56
C CYS A 99 -7.13 -6.27 -5.26
N VAL A 100 -6.76 -7.39 -4.64
CA VAL A 100 -5.35 -7.71 -4.33
C VAL A 100 -4.99 -9.07 -4.93
N PHE A 101 -3.89 -9.11 -5.66
CA PHE A 101 -3.26 -10.32 -6.16
C PHE A 101 -1.83 -10.40 -5.63
N THR A 102 -1.59 -11.32 -4.70
CA THR A 102 -0.26 -11.61 -4.15
C THR A 102 0.15 -13.03 -4.52
N SER A 103 1.47 -13.28 -4.51
CA SER A 103 2.03 -14.61 -4.67
C SER A 103 3.43 -14.66 -4.08
N ILE A 104 3.83 -15.85 -3.61
CA ILE A 104 5.20 -16.13 -3.17
C ILE A 104 6.16 -16.44 -4.33
N SER A 105 5.63 -16.67 -5.54
CA SER A 105 6.46 -16.91 -6.71
C SER A 105 7.20 -15.62 -7.13
N PRO A 106 8.39 -15.72 -7.75
CA PRO A 106 9.04 -14.54 -8.30
C PRO A 106 8.23 -13.86 -9.41
N ALA A 107 8.18 -12.52 -9.40
CA ALA A 107 7.33 -11.75 -10.31
C ALA A 107 7.65 -11.99 -11.79
N TRP A 108 8.94 -12.07 -12.13
CA TRP A 108 9.41 -12.25 -13.52
C TRP A 108 9.00 -13.57 -14.15
N ASN A 109 8.66 -14.58 -13.35
CA ASN A 109 8.27 -15.91 -13.83
C ASN A 109 6.78 -16.20 -13.65
N ASN A 110 5.97 -15.20 -13.28
CA ASN A 110 4.54 -15.38 -13.08
C ASN A 110 3.76 -15.01 -14.35
N ARG A 111 3.38 -16.01 -15.13
CA ARG A 111 2.58 -15.81 -16.36
C ARG A 111 1.23 -15.16 -16.10
N ASN A 112 0.58 -15.48 -14.98
CA ASN A 112 -0.74 -14.94 -14.64
C ASN A 112 -0.65 -13.44 -14.33
N LEU A 113 0.42 -13.00 -13.66
CA LEU A 113 0.69 -11.57 -13.42
C LEU A 113 0.77 -10.80 -14.74
N VAL A 114 1.54 -11.29 -15.72
CA VAL A 114 1.68 -10.62 -17.02
C VAL A 114 0.35 -10.57 -17.76
N GLN A 115 -0.39 -11.69 -17.80
CA GLN A 115 -1.70 -11.75 -18.47
C GLN A 115 -2.74 -10.84 -17.82
N LEU A 116 -2.78 -10.80 -16.49
CA LEU A 116 -3.67 -9.93 -15.74
C LEU A 116 -3.29 -8.46 -15.98
N ALA A 117 -2.00 -8.14 -15.95
CA ALA A 117 -1.53 -6.79 -16.12
C ALA A 117 -1.85 -6.20 -17.51
N ASP A 118 -1.90 -7.04 -18.55
CA ASP A 118 -2.28 -6.65 -19.91
C ASP A 118 -3.79 -6.39 -20.10
N LYS A 119 -4.62 -6.73 -19.10
CA LYS A 119 -6.09 -6.63 -19.19
C LYS A 119 -6.72 -5.76 -18.13
N VAL A 120 -6.03 -5.51 -17.03
CA VAL A 120 -6.52 -4.66 -15.94
C VAL A 120 -6.07 -3.22 -16.17
N SER A 121 -7.04 -2.32 -16.24
CA SER A 121 -6.83 -0.87 -16.19
C SER A 121 -7.31 -0.34 -14.85
N SER A 122 -6.58 0.59 -14.26
CA SER A 122 -6.94 1.19 -12.97
C SER A 122 -6.47 2.64 -12.86
N PRO A 123 -7.27 3.52 -12.23
CA PRO A 123 -6.85 4.88 -11.89
C PRO A 123 -5.87 4.92 -10.71
N LEU A 124 -5.83 3.86 -9.89
CA LEU A 124 -4.99 3.79 -8.70
C LEU A 124 -4.58 2.36 -8.41
N PHE A 125 -3.27 2.11 -8.39
CA PHE A 125 -2.76 0.81 -8.02
C PHE A 125 -1.38 0.86 -7.38
N PHE A 126 -1.14 -0.14 -6.55
CA PHE A 126 0.08 -0.42 -5.81
C PHE A 126 0.69 -1.69 -6.38
N ALA A 127 2.01 -1.69 -6.57
CA ALA A 127 2.77 -2.86 -6.96
C ALA A 127 4.00 -3.00 -6.06
N HIS A 128 4.31 -4.23 -5.66
CA HIS A 128 5.43 -4.51 -4.77
C HIS A 128 6.10 -5.83 -5.13
N VAL A 129 7.44 -5.86 -5.04
CA VAL A 129 8.24 -7.08 -5.15
C VAL A 129 9.12 -7.23 -3.91
N ARG A 130 9.05 -8.41 -3.30
CA ARG A 130 9.53 -8.66 -1.95
C ARG A 130 10.95 -9.24 -1.96
N ALA A 131 11.80 -8.70 -1.09
CA ALA A 131 13.07 -9.29 -0.69
C ALA A 131 12.99 -9.57 0.82
N ALA A 132 12.67 -10.81 1.17
CA ALA A 132 12.54 -11.26 2.55
C ALA A 132 13.93 -11.31 3.22
N SER A 133 13.98 -10.98 4.52
CA SER A 133 15.18 -11.23 5.32
C SER A 133 15.43 -12.72 5.44
N ILE A 134 16.71 -13.11 5.50
CA ILE A 134 17.12 -14.50 5.72
C ILE A 134 16.41 -15.06 6.96
N GLY A 135 15.80 -16.23 6.83
CA GLY A 135 15.06 -16.90 7.92
C GLY A 135 13.62 -16.42 8.13
N SER A 136 13.14 -15.43 7.36
CA SER A 136 11.73 -15.05 7.37
C SER A 136 10.89 -16.08 6.60
N LEU A 137 9.66 -16.33 7.05
CA LEU A 137 8.71 -17.19 6.35
C LEU A 137 8.21 -16.52 5.07
N THR A 138 8.28 -17.26 3.97
CA THR A 138 7.68 -16.88 2.70
C THR A 138 6.23 -17.38 2.67
N SER A 139 5.30 -16.46 2.86
CA SER A 139 3.85 -16.68 2.86
C SER A 139 3.20 -15.55 2.08
N GLU A 140 2.10 -15.82 1.37
CA GLU A 140 1.33 -14.80 0.66
C GLU A 140 0.80 -13.72 1.63
N THR A 141 0.49 -14.11 2.88
CA THR A 141 0.08 -13.17 3.93
C THR A 141 1.17 -12.19 4.34
N ASN A 142 2.42 -12.43 3.94
CA ASN A 142 3.56 -11.55 4.19
C ASN A 142 3.92 -10.70 2.96
N CYS A 143 3.18 -10.83 1.85
CA CYS A 143 3.38 -10.08 0.62
C CYS A 143 2.53 -8.81 0.64
N HIS A 144 3.17 -7.67 0.36
CA HIS A 144 2.50 -6.41 0.11
C HIS A 144 1.73 -6.43 -1.23
N PRO A 145 0.73 -5.55 -1.43
CA PRO A 145 0.17 -4.62 -0.43
C PRO A 145 -0.70 -5.35 0.61
N PHE A 146 -0.66 -4.86 1.85
CA PHE A 146 -1.64 -5.26 2.86
C PHE A 146 -2.94 -4.50 2.63
N THR A 147 -4.06 -5.13 2.95
CA THR A 147 -5.40 -4.55 2.76
C THR A 147 -6.22 -4.60 4.05
N PHE A 148 -7.00 -3.55 4.29
CA PHE A 148 -8.07 -3.51 5.28
C PHE A 148 -9.20 -2.65 4.72
N ASP A 149 -10.35 -3.27 4.45
CA ASP A 149 -11.47 -2.59 3.79
C ASP A 149 -11.02 -1.81 2.54
N LYS A 150 -11.22 -0.49 2.48
CA LYS A 150 -10.80 0.37 1.37
C LYS A 150 -9.30 0.69 1.37
N TYR A 151 -8.53 0.34 2.40
CA TYR A 151 -7.14 0.78 2.54
C TYR A 151 -6.14 -0.21 1.96
N LEU A 152 -5.18 0.28 1.17
CA LEU A 152 -3.96 -0.45 0.81
C LEU A 152 -2.73 0.16 1.49
N PHE A 153 -1.79 -0.70 1.93
CA PHE A 153 -0.54 -0.28 2.56
C PHE A 153 0.67 -1.07 2.05
N MET A 154 1.75 -0.34 1.73
CA MET A 154 3.05 -0.90 1.35
C MET A 154 4.17 -0.37 2.23
N HIS A 155 5.17 -1.23 2.47
CA HIS A 155 6.40 -0.88 3.17
C HIS A 155 7.61 -1.39 2.39
N ASN A 156 8.58 -0.51 2.17
CA ASN A 156 9.90 -0.86 1.65
C ASN A 156 10.97 -0.47 2.68
N GLY A 157 11.45 -1.48 3.39
CA GLY A 157 12.43 -1.32 4.43
C GLY A 157 12.19 -2.34 5.52
N GLY A 158 12.47 -1.94 6.75
CA GLY A 158 12.35 -2.79 7.92
C GLY A 158 12.43 -1.98 9.20
N VAL A 159 11.72 -2.43 10.23
CA VAL A 159 11.87 -1.94 11.59
C VAL A 159 13.06 -2.67 12.22
N SER A 160 14.09 -1.91 12.58
CA SER A 160 15.31 -2.42 13.21
C SER A 160 14.97 -3.19 14.48
N ASP A 161 15.53 -4.38 14.65
CA ASP A 161 15.34 -5.23 15.82
C ASP A 161 13.85 -5.38 16.24
N PHE A 162 12.95 -5.50 15.24
CA PHE A 162 11.51 -5.52 15.47
C PHE A 162 11.05 -6.48 16.58
N HIS A 163 11.68 -7.64 16.71
CA HIS A 163 11.38 -8.62 17.77
C HIS A 163 11.46 -8.04 19.19
N LYS A 164 12.34 -7.06 19.45
CA LYS A 164 12.48 -6.40 20.77
C LYS A 164 11.31 -5.46 21.08
N ILE A 165 10.68 -4.87 20.06
CA ILE A 165 9.59 -3.91 20.25
C ILE A 165 8.21 -4.51 19.94
N LYS A 166 8.14 -5.65 19.24
CA LYS A 166 6.90 -6.25 18.73
C LYS A 166 5.82 -6.35 19.79
N ARG A 167 6.17 -6.83 20.99
CA ARG A 167 5.19 -6.96 22.08
C ARG A 167 4.62 -5.60 22.50
N LYS A 168 5.50 -4.63 22.75
CA LYS A 168 5.12 -3.26 23.13
C LYS A 168 4.34 -2.52 22.03
N LEU A 169 4.57 -2.88 20.76
CA LEU A 169 3.78 -2.37 19.64
C LEU A 169 2.38 -2.98 19.65
N ILE A 170 2.28 -4.31 19.79
CA ILE A 170 0.99 -5.01 19.84
C ILE A 170 0.12 -4.49 20.99
N ASP A 171 0.72 -4.23 22.16
CA ASP A 171 0.00 -3.70 23.33
C ASP A 171 -0.61 -2.29 23.09
N ARG A 172 -0.27 -1.62 21.98
CA ARG A 172 -0.82 -0.31 21.57
C ARG A 172 -1.89 -0.38 20.50
N LEU A 173 -2.10 -1.55 19.88
CA LEU A 173 -3.04 -1.69 18.78
C LEU A 173 -4.48 -1.65 19.31
N SER A 174 -5.37 -1.06 18.52
CA SER A 174 -6.80 -1.23 18.77
C SER A 174 -7.24 -2.66 18.49
N ASP A 175 -8.39 -3.07 19.03
CA ASP A 175 -8.92 -4.41 18.82
C ASP A 175 -9.17 -4.72 17.34
N VAL A 176 -9.62 -3.73 16.56
CA VAL A 176 -9.88 -3.86 15.13
C VAL A 176 -8.57 -4.09 14.38
N ALA A 177 -7.57 -3.24 14.63
CA ALA A 177 -6.25 -3.32 14.03
C ALA A 177 -5.47 -4.59 14.45
N TYR A 178 -5.67 -5.08 15.67
CA TYR A 178 -5.05 -6.32 16.11
C TYR A 178 -5.62 -7.54 15.35
N LYS A 179 -6.95 -7.60 15.18
CA LYS A 179 -7.65 -8.73 14.54
C LYS A 179 -7.35 -8.88 13.06
N MET A 180 -6.91 -7.82 12.38
CA MET A 180 -6.57 -7.88 10.96
C MET A 180 -5.21 -8.53 10.68
N ILE A 181 -4.32 -8.63 11.67
CA ILE A 181 -2.98 -9.20 11.47
C ILE A 181 -3.11 -10.70 11.16
N ARG A 182 -2.59 -11.13 10.02
CA ARG A 182 -2.57 -12.53 9.55
C ARG A 182 -1.17 -13.10 9.43
N GLY A 183 -0.20 -12.26 9.11
CA GLY A 183 1.20 -12.62 8.98
C GLY A 183 2.03 -12.30 10.22
N SER A 184 3.34 -12.22 10.02
CA SER A 184 4.31 -12.03 11.09
C SER A 184 5.28 -10.88 10.85
N THR A 185 5.11 -10.16 9.73
CA THR A 185 6.05 -9.11 9.32
C THR A 185 5.89 -7.85 10.17
N ASP A 186 6.99 -7.15 10.37
CA ASP A 186 6.99 -5.80 10.91
C ASP A 186 6.06 -4.86 10.13
N SER A 187 6.03 -5.03 8.81
CA SER A 187 5.30 -4.21 7.85
C SER A 187 3.78 -4.26 8.06
N GLU A 188 3.23 -5.45 8.28
CA GLU A 188 1.82 -5.64 8.60
C GLU A 188 1.45 -5.04 9.96
N HIS A 189 2.37 -5.14 10.94
CA HIS A 189 2.18 -4.53 12.25
C HIS A 189 2.27 -3.00 12.19
N CYS A 190 3.08 -2.44 11.29
CA CYS A 190 3.10 -1.01 11.00
C CYS A 190 1.78 -0.55 10.39
N PHE A 191 1.17 -1.35 9.52
CA PHE A 191 -0.14 -1.04 8.96
C PHE A 191 -1.25 -1.08 10.03
N ALA A 192 -1.26 -2.10 10.89
CA ALA A 192 -2.18 -2.16 12.03
C ALA A 192 -2.03 -0.94 12.95
N LEU A 193 -0.79 -0.52 13.24
CA LEU A 193 -0.53 0.68 14.04
C LEU A 193 -1.03 1.96 13.34
N PHE A 194 -0.88 2.05 12.02
CA PHE A 194 -1.46 3.13 11.23
C PHE A 194 -2.98 3.19 11.36
N LEU A 195 -3.68 2.05 11.23
CA LEU A 195 -5.13 2.02 11.39
C LEU A 195 -5.57 2.36 12.80
N THR A 196 -4.81 1.94 13.82
CA THR A 196 -5.07 2.34 15.22
C THR A 196 -5.04 3.86 15.36
N HIS A 197 -4.00 4.52 14.83
CA HIS A 197 -3.88 5.98 14.88
C HIS A 197 -4.90 6.71 13.99
N LEU A 198 -5.40 6.06 12.95
CA LEU A 198 -6.49 6.60 12.15
C LEU A 198 -7.83 6.49 12.90
N GLU A 199 -8.05 5.37 13.60
CA GLU A 199 -9.23 5.13 14.43
C GLU A 199 -9.34 6.11 15.61
N GLU A 200 -8.20 6.57 16.14
CA GLU A 200 -8.14 7.65 17.13
C GLU A 200 -8.73 8.98 16.63
N LEU A 201 -8.73 9.21 15.30
CA LEU A 201 -9.34 10.39 14.67
C LEU A 201 -10.83 10.18 14.34
N GLY A 202 -11.32 8.94 14.40
CA GLY A 202 -12.72 8.54 14.35
C GLY A 202 -12.92 7.17 13.68
N SER A 203 -14.17 6.74 13.49
CA SER A 203 -14.48 5.38 13.00
C SER A 203 -13.84 5.08 11.65
N LEU A 204 -13.24 3.90 11.47
CA LEU A 204 -12.62 3.47 10.21
C LEU A 204 -13.61 3.34 9.03
N ASP A 205 -14.91 3.27 9.30
CA ASP A 205 -15.97 3.23 8.29
C ASP A 205 -16.25 4.62 7.67
N GLN A 206 -15.72 5.69 8.26
CA GLN A 206 -15.93 7.06 7.77
C GLN A 206 -14.92 7.46 6.68
N GLU A 207 -15.12 8.64 6.09
CA GLU A 207 -14.13 9.25 5.21
C GLU A 207 -13.13 10.10 5.99
N PHE A 208 -11.84 9.89 5.70
CA PHE A 208 -10.75 10.67 6.27
C PHE A 208 -10.18 11.61 5.21
N SER A 209 -9.78 12.81 5.62
CA SER A 209 -9.04 13.67 4.71
C SER A 209 -7.61 13.18 4.55
N GLY A 210 -6.94 13.58 3.46
CA GLY A 210 -5.51 13.32 3.31
C GLY A 210 -4.63 13.97 4.40
N LYS A 211 -5.14 14.98 5.13
CA LYS A 211 -4.47 15.51 6.32
C LYS A 211 -4.54 14.53 7.49
N ASP A 212 -5.67 13.86 7.67
CA ASP A 212 -5.87 12.87 8.73
C ASP A 212 -5.02 11.63 8.48
N MET A 213 -5.02 11.11 7.24
CA MET A 213 -4.15 9.99 6.86
C MET A 213 -2.66 10.33 7.03
N ARG A 214 -2.24 11.54 6.64
CA ARG A 214 -0.87 12.02 6.86
C ARG A 214 -0.55 12.13 8.36
N HIS A 215 -1.50 12.62 9.15
CA HIS A 215 -1.33 12.71 10.60
C HIS A 215 -1.14 11.32 11.22
N ALA A 216 -2.02 10.36 10.91
CA ALA A 216 -1.94 8.99 11.39
C ALA A 216 -0.63 8.30 10.98
N LEU A 217 -0.19 8.45 9.73
CA LEU A 217 1.09 7.91 9.27
C LEU A 217 2.28 8.56 9.99
N GLY A 218 2.25 9.88 10.19
CA GLY A 218 3.25 10.59 10.96
C GLY A 218 3.31 10.15 12.43
N THR A 219 2.16 9.90 13.06
CA THR A 219 2.07 9.39 14.44
C THR A 219 2.61 7.95 14.51
N THR A 220 2.28 7.10 13.53
CA THR A 220 2.83 5.75 13.40
C THR A 220 4.36 5.76 13.42
N ILE A 221 4.99 6.61 12.60
CA ILE A 221 6.45 6.74 12.53
C ILE A 221 7.03 7.24 13.86
N ARG A 222 6.40 8.22 14.50
CA ARG A 222 6.84 8.72 15.82
C ARG A 222 6.76 7.62 16.88
N THR A 223 5.67 6.87 16.93
CA THR A 223 5.49 5.74 17.85
C THR A 223 6.55 4.67 17.63
N LEU A 224 6.82 4.28 16.39
CA LEU A 224 7.88 3.32 16.05
C LEU A 224 9.26 3.79 16.51
N ASN A 225 9.64 5.03 16.17
CA ASN A 225 10.93 5.59 16.59
C ASN A 225 11.05 5.67 18.12
N HIS A 226 9.97 6.03 18.82
CA HIS A 226 9.95 6.06 20.28
C HIS A 226 10.14 4.66 20.88
N LEU A 227 9.45 3.65 20.35
CA LEU A 227 9.61 2.26 20.79
C LEU A 227 11.04 1.74 20.55
N CYS A 228 11.62 2.04 19.39
CA CYS A 228 13.01 1.67 19.08
C CYS A 228 14.00 2.34 20.06
N HIS A 229 13.86 3.64 20.28
CA HIS A 229 14.69 4.39 21.21
C HIS A 229 14.57 3.85 22.65
N ALA A 230 13.34 3.62 23.12
CA ALA A 230 13.07 3.06 24.45
C ALA A 230 13.58 1.62 24.64
N ALA A 231 13.81 0.88 23.54
CA ALA A 231 14.43 -0.44 23.55
C ALA A 231 15.96 -0.40 23.35
N GLY A 232 16.57 0.78 23.29
CA GLY A 232 18.01 0.96 23.09
C GLY A 232 18.49 0.58 21.69
N ILE A 233 17.60 0.57 20.69
CA ILE A 233 17.96 0.23 19.31
C ILE A 233 18.58 1.46 18.63
N THR A 234 19.85 1.35 18.26
CA THR A 234 20.63 2.43 17.64
C THR A 234 20.54 2.43 16.12
N GLU A 235 20.34 1.25 15.51
CA GLU A 235 20.25 1.11 14.06
C GLU A 235 18.97 1.76 13.52
N PRO A 236 19.06 2.67 12.54
CA PRO A 236 17.90 3.38 12.02
C PRO A 236 16.97 2.43 11.26
N SER A 237 15.67 2.52 11.54
CA SER A 237 14.66 1.80 10.76
C SER A 237 14.44 2.50 9.42
N LEU A 238 14.34 1.70 8.35
CA LEU A 238 14.04 2.14 7.00
C LEU A 238 12.53 2.02 6.81
N LEU A 239 11.81 3.15 6.78
CA LEU A 239 10.36 3.18 6.92
C LEU A 239 9.68 3.78 5.68
N ASN A 240 10.05 3.37 4.46
CA ASN A 240 9.39 3.90 3.27
C ASN A 240 7.98 3.32 3.18
N PHE A 241 6.97 4.13 3.47
CA PHE A 241 5.57 3.72 3.51
C PHE A 241 4.78 4.38 2.39
N ALA A 242 3.81 3.65 1.85
CA ALA A 242 2.78 4.19 0.97
C ALA A 242 1.41 3.64 1.42
N VAL A 243 0.43 4.51 1.54
CA VAL A 243 -0.94 4.17 1.96
C VAL A 243 -1.96 4.91 1.12
N THR A 244 -3.08 4.25 0.82
CA THR A 244 -4.20 4.83 0.10
C THR A 244 -5.53 4.27 0.60
N ASP A 245 -6.59 5.04 0.46
CA ASP A 245 -7.98 4.66 0.70
C ASP A 245 -8.79 4.48 -0.62
N GLY A 246 -8.10 4.54 -1.77
CA GLY A 246 -8.72 4.51 -3.11
C GLY A 246 -8.80 5.88 -3.79
N ASP A 247 -8.79 6.97 -3.02
CA ASP A 247 -8.89 8.35 -3.53
C ASP A 247 -7.66 9.19 -3.16
N THR A 248 -7.15 9.02 -1.96
CA THR A 248 -6.01 9.72 -1.39
C THR A 248 -4.79 8.81 -1.40
N LEU A 249 -3.62 9.35 -1.75
CA LEU A 249 -2.34 8.67 -1.58
C LEU A 249 -1.46 9.48 -0.62
N VAL A 250 -0.93 8.80 0.40
CA VAL A 250 0.09 9.35 1.30
C VAL A 250 1.31 8.45 1.25
N ALA A 251 2.47 9.03 0.97
CA ALA A 251 3.75 8.34 1.02
C ALA A 251 4.72 9.05 1.98
N TYR A 252 5.52 8.26 2.68
CA TYR A 252 6.64 8.74 3.49
C TYR A 252 7.90 8.05 3.02
N VAL A 253 8.94 8.83 2.76
CA VAL A 253 10.23 8.34 2.29
C VAL A 253 11.29 8.71 3.32
N ARG A 254 12.03 7.70 3.77
CA ARG A 254 13.23 7.86 4.59
C ARG A 254 14.38 7.20 3.86
N THR A 255 15.14 8.00 3.13
CA THR A 255 16.42 7.61 2.57
C THR A 255 17.48 7.67 3.65
N CYS A 256 18.28 6.60 3.81
CA CYS A 256 19.57 6.66 4.52
C CYS A 256 20.63 7.37 3.68
N VAL A 257 20.25 8.49 3.07
CA VAL A 257 21.16 9.48 2.51
C VAL A 257 20.82 10.73 3.30
N LEU A 258 21.82 11.35 3.94
CA LEU A 258 21.69 12.63 4.63
C LEU A 258 20.94 13.62 3.73
N LEU A 259 19.62 13.78 3.93
CA LEU A 259 18.71 14.89 3.58
C LEU A 259 17.25 14.37 3.52
N PRO A 260 16.32 14.88 4.33
CA PRO A 260 14.89 14.58 4.21
C PRO A 260 14.27 15.37 3.06
N SER A 261 13.80 14.68 2.02
CA SER A 261 13.00 15.27 0.94
C SER A 261 11.58 14.72 1.00
N PHE A 262 10.61 15.55 1.37
CA PHE A 262 9.19 15.23 1.17
C PHE A 262 8.87 15.45 -0.31
N LEU A 263 8.52 14.39 -1.04
CA LEU A 263 7.89 14.53 -2.36
C LEU A 263 6.42 14.91 -2.15
N HIS A 264 6.10 16.17 -2.44
CA HIS A 264 4.72 16.61 -2.67
C HIS A 264 4.48 16.54 -4.17
N VAL A 265 3.69 15.56 -4.62
CA VAL A 265 3.17 15.55 -6.00
C VAL A 265 1.99 16.52 -6.01
N PRO A 266 1.99 17.57 -6.87
CA PRO A 266 0.87 18.50 -7.00
C PRO A 266 -0.41 17.82 -7.48
#